data_AF-A0A6G7PWS8-F1
#
_entry.id   AF-A0A6G7PWS8-F1
#
_cell.length_a   1.000
_cell.length_b   1.000
_cell.length_c   1.000
_cell.angle_alpha   90.00
_cell.angle_beta   90.00
_cell.angle_gamma   90.00
#
_symmetry.space_group_name_H-M   'P 1'
#
loop_
_entity.id
_entity.type
_entity.pdbx_description
1 polymer ?
#
loop_
_entity_poly.entity_id
_entity_poly.type
_entity_poly.pdbx_seq_one_letter_code
_entity_poly.pdbx_strand_id
1 'polypeptide(L)'
;MNNKGFTLIELLIVVAIIGILAAVAVPQFTKYKKNAAASAAAGALTTCMSELAADYADQGTTSWTCNLPDNQTCSLSLDASTGNISTSGCSPTIKGISLTCTITNNQVSCTAS
;
A
#
# COMPACT_ATOMS: atom_id res chain seq x y z
N MET A 1 26.65 15.51 47.64
CA MET A 1 26.23 15.20 46.25
C MET A 1 25.41 13.91 46.33
N ASN A 2 24.07 14.00 46.33
CA ASN A 2 23.21 12.82 46.43
C ASN A 2 23.12 12.12 45.08
N ASN A 3 23.96 11.12 44.87
CA ASN A 3 23.83 10.18 43.75
C ASN A 3 22.62 9.29 44.01
N LYS A 4 21.43 9.76 43.63
CA LYS A 4 20.24 8.91 43.51
C LYS A 4 20.45 7.98 42.31
N GLY A 5 21.05 6.82 42.56
CA GLY A 5 21.17 5.76 41.57
C GLY A 5 19.80 5.12 41.32
N PHE A 6 19.50 4.87 40.04
CA PHE A 6 18.37 4.04 39.62
C PHE A 6 18.49 2.65 40.26
N THR A 7 17.41 2.09 40.79
CA THR A 7 17.44 0.72 41.30
C THR A 7 17.37 -0.28 40.15
N LEU A 8 18.06 -1.43 40.29
CA LEU A 8 17.99 -2.51 39.29
C LEU A 8 16.57 -3.07 39.14
N ILE A 9 15.77 -3.04 40.21
CA ILE A 9 14.38 -3.48 40.19
C ILE A 9 13.50 -2.53 39.38
N GLU A 10 13.74 -1.21 39.45
CA GLU A 10 13.04 -0.22 38.62
C GLU A 10 13.31 -0.44 37.14
N LEU A 11 14.56 -0.71 36.75
CA LEU A 11 14.86 -1.00 35.36
C LEU A 11 14.23 -2.33 34.90
N LEU A 12 14.17 -3.34 35.76
CA LEU A 12 13.60 -4.65 35.43
C LEU A 12 12.10 -4.57 35.15
N ILE A 13 11.33 -3.83 35.97
CA ILE A 13 9.89 -3.66 35.72
C ILE A 13 9.64 -2.86 34.43
N VAL A 14 10.50 -1.90 34.09
CA VAL A 14 10.35 -1.08 32.89
C VAL A 14 10.54 -1.93 31.64
N VAL A 15 11.60 -2.76 31.57
CA VAL A 15 11.79 -3.64 30.42
C VAL A 15 10.69 -4.71 30.32
N ALA A 16 10.14 -5.18 31.45
CA ALA A 16 9.01 -6.10 31.44
C ALA A 16 7.76 -5.47 30.80
N ILE A 17 7.41 -4.24 31.17
CA ILE A 17 6.25 -3.52 30.61
C ILE A 17 6.48 -3.20 29.13
N ILE A 18 7.66 -2.69 28.75
CA ILE A 18 8.01 -2.41 27.34
C ILE A 18 7.94 -3.70 26.51
N GLY A 19 8.38 -4.84 27.06
CA GLY A 19 8.28 -6.14 26.39
C GLY A 19 6.85 -6.53 26.05
N ILE A 20 5.89 -6.35 26.98
CA ILE A 20 4.47 -6.63 26.75
C ILE A 20 3.89 -5.69 25.69
N LEU A 21 4.17 -4.38 25.80
CA LEU A 21 3.68 -3.39 24.84
C LEU A 21 4.23 -3.64 23.43
N ALA A 22 5.52 -3.97 23.32
CA ALA A 22 6.16 -4.28 22.05
C ALA A 22 5.55 -5.51 21.37
N ALA A 23 5.23 -6.56 22.14
CA ALA A 23 4.61 -7.78 21.61
C ALA A 23 3.29 -7.52 20.88
N VAL A 24 2.48 -6.55 21.35
CA VAL A 24 1.20 -6.19 20.72
C VAL A 24 1.38 -5.10 19.66
N ALA A 25 2.24 -4.11 19.90
CA ALA A 25 2.41 -2.97 19.03
C ALA A 25 3.06 -3.34 17.67
N VAL A 26 4.04 -4.24 17.67
CA VAL A 26 4.78 -4.64 16.46
C VAL A 26 3.89 -5.28 15.37
N PRO A 27 3.06 -6.30 15.67
CA PRO A 27 2.18 -6.88 14.66
C PRO A 27 1.13 -5.88 14.16
N GLN A 28 0.59 -5.04 15.05
CA GLN A 28 -0.39 -4.01 14.68
C GLN A 28 0.23 -2.95 13.76
N PHE A 29 1.43 -2.47 14.07
CA PHE A 29 2.13 -1.49 13.24
C PHE A 29 2.46 -2.06 11.86
N THR A 30 2.86 -3.33 11.79
CA THR A 30 3.11 -4.01 10.51
C THR A 30 1.85 -4.08 9.65
N LYS A 31 0.70 -4.44 10.23
CA LYS A 31 -0.59 -4.44 9.53
C LYS A 31 -0.99 -3.04 9.07
N TYR A 32 -0.79 -2.02 9.90
CA TYR A 32 -1.07 -0.63 9.53
C TYR A 32 -0.24 -0.19 8.32
N LYS A 33 1.07 -0.50 8.31
CA LYS A 33 1.92 -0.21 7.15
C LYS A 33 1.45 -0.94 5.88
N LYS A 34 1.09 -2.22 5.98
CA LYS A 34 0.56 -3.00 4.84
C LYS A 34 -0.71 -2.37 4.27
N ASN A 35 -1.66 -1.99 5.13
CA ASN A 35 -2.89 -1.34 4.72
C ASN A 35 -2.64 0.04 4.10
N ALA A 36 -1.76 0.84 4.68
CA ALA A 36 -1.40 2.15 4.14
C ALA A 36 -0.77 2.05 2.74
N ALA A 37 0.13 1.07 2.54
CA ALA A 37 0.71 0.78 1.23
C ALA A 37 -0.36 0.35 0.22
N ALA A 38 -1.26 -0.56 0.59
CA ALA A 38 -2.36 -1.02 -0.25
C ALA A 38 -3.31 0.12 -0.65
N SER A 39 -3.70 0.98 0.31
CA SER A 39 -4.55 2.15 0.03
C SER A 39 -3.87 3.17 -0.87
N ALA A 40 -2.56 3.41 -0.69
CA ALA A 40 -1.81 4.32 -1.55
C ALA A 40 -1.74 3.81 -3.00
N ALA A 41 -1.48 2.52 -3.20
CA ALA A 41 -1.50 1.92 -4.53
C ALA A 41 -2.89 1.94 -5.15
N ALA A 42 -3.93 1.61 -4.37
CA ALA A 42 -5.30 1.61 -4.86
C ALA A 42 -5.76 3.01 -5.30
N GLY A 43 -5.47 4.05 -4.50
CA GLY A 43 -5.81 5.43 -4.85
C GLY A 43 -5.09 5.94 -6.11
N ALA A 44 -3.81 5.57 -6.28
CA ALA A 44 -3.06 5.88 -7.49
C ALA A 44 -3.67 5.20 -8.72
N LEU A 45 -4.03 3.91 -8.61
CA LEU A 45 -4.67 3.17 -9.70
C LEU A 45 -6.05 3.74 -10.05
N THR A 46 -6.87 4.13 -9.08
CA THR A 46 -8.18 4.76 -9.36
C THR A 46 -8.05 6.09 -10.10
N THR A 47 -7.06 6.91 -9.72
CA THR A 47 -6.76 8.16 -10.43
C THR A 47 -6.40 7.83 -11.88
N CYS A 48 -5.53 6.85 -12.04
CA CYS A 48 -5.01 6.44 -13.32
C CYS A 48 -6.04 5.76 -14.25
N MET A 49 -7.02 5.06 -13.68
CA MET A 49 -8.19 4.60 -14.43
C MET A 49 -8.99 5.77 -15.02
N SER A 50 -9.13 6.85 -14.26
CA SER A 50 -9.85 8.06 -14.72
C SER A 50 -9.07 8.77 -15.83
N GLU A 51 -7.74 8.78 -15.74
CA GLU A 51 -6.85 9.30 -16.79
C GLU A 51 -6.97 8.46 -18.07
N LEU A 52 -6.91 7.12 -17.98
CA LEU A 52 -7.11 6.24 -19.13
C LEU A 52 -8.51 6.40 -19.75
N ALA A 53 -9.55 6.55 -18.92
CA ALA A 53 -10.91 6.76 -19.43
C ALA A 53 -11.06 8.09 -20.17
N ALA A 54 -10.41 9.16 -19.69
CA ALA A 54 -10.37 10.45 -20.37
C ALA A 54 -9.59 10.36 -21.70
N ASP A 55 -8.40 9.76 -21.68
CA ASP A 55 -7.57 9.63 -22.87
C ASP A 55 -8.20 8.71 -23.94
N TYR A 56 -8.94 7.69 -23.52
CA TYR A 56 -9.75 6.89 -24.44
C TYR A 56 -10.84 7.71 -25.14
N ALA A 57 -11.48 8.64 -24.43
CA ALA A 57 -12.51 9.50 -25.02
C ALA A 57 -11.93 10.50 -26.04
N ASP A 58 -10.70 10.97 -25.82
CA ASP A 58 -10.04 11.96 -26.69
C ASP A 58 -9.31 11.31 -27.88
N GLN A 59 -8.58 10.22 -27.63
CA GLN A 59 -7.62 9.62 -28.59
C GLN A 59 -7.90 8.15 -28.91
N GLY A 60 -8.84 7.50 -28.21
CA GLY A 60 -9.12 6.07 -28.39
C GLY A 60 -8.06 5.14 -27.80
N THR A 61 -7.22 5.65 -26.88
CA THR A 61 -6.17 4.86 -26.23
C THR A 61 -6.74 3.77 -25.34
N THR A 62 -6.28 2.53 -25.54
CA THR A 62 -6.72 1.37 -24.76
C THR A 62 -5.66 0.87 -23.77
N SER A 63 -4.47 1.46 -23.75
CA SER A 63 -3.42 1.08 -22.80
C SER A 63 -2.79 2.30 -22.15
N TRP A 64 -2.60 2.23 -20.84
CA TRP A 64 -2.06 3.32 -20.07
C TRP A 64 -1.07 2.81 -19.03
N THR A 65 0.04 3.55 -18.86
CA THR A 65 1.02 3.23 -17.83
C THR A 65 0.80 4.14 -16.63
N CYS A 66 0.46 3.55 -15.50
CA CYS A 66 0.25 4.26 -14.26
C CYS A 66 1.53 4.39 -13.47
N ASN A 67 1.76 5.60 -12.95
CA ASN A 67 2.82 5.85 -11.99
C ASN A 67 2.24 5.72 -10.59
N LEU A 68 2.76 4.76 -9.84
CA LEU A 68 2.43 4.50 -8.45
C LEU A 68 3.50 5.13 -7.53
N PRO A 69 3.23 5.25 -6.22
CA PRO A 69 4.22 5.71 -5.27
C PRO A 69 5.51 4.88 -5.31
N ASP A 70 6.60 5.44 -4.81
CA ASP A 70 7.94 4.78 -4.79
C ASP A 70 8.43 4.35 -6.19
N ASN A 71 8.08 5.13 -7.23
CA ASN A 71 8.51 4.94 -8.62
C ASN A 71 8.15 3.55 -9.17
N GLN A 72 7.03 2.99 -8.71
CA GLN A 72 6.47 1.76 -9.24
C GLN A 72 5.56 2.07 -10.43
N THR A 73 5.41 1.14 -11.35
CA THR A 73 4.53 1.30 -12.51
C THR A 73 3.64 0.10 -12.69
N CYS A 74 2.40 0.34 -13.13
CA CYS A 74 1.49 -0.72 -13.55
C CYS A 74 0.80 -0.34 -14.85
N SER A 75 0.60 -1.33 -15.72
CA SER A 75 -0.11 -1.12 -16.97
C SER A 75 -1.59 -1.44 -16.82
N LEU A 76 -2.42 -0.53 -17.30
CA LEU A 76 -3.86 -0.70 -17.43
C LEU A 76 -4.19 -0.94 -18.90
N SER A 77 -5.24 -1.72 -19.10
CA SER A 77 -5.84 -1.99 -20.39
C SER A 77 -7.34 -1.73 -20.30
N LEU A 78 -7.90 -1.04 -21.28
CA LEU A 78 -9.32 -0.83 -21.46
C LEU A 78 -9.81 -1.73 -22.60
N ASP A 79 -10.85 -2.50 -22.33
CA ASP A 79 -11.57 -3.25 -23.34
C ASP A 79 -12.62 -2.33 -23.97
N ALA A 80 -12.39 -1.89 -25.21
CA ALA A 80 -13.28 -0.99 -25.95
C ALA A 80 -14.68 -1.57 -26.21
N SER A 81 -14.83 -2.89 -26.18
CA SER A 81 -16.11 -3.58 -26.37
C SER A 81 -16.98 -3.53 -25.12
N THR A 82 -16.36 -3.63 -23.93
CA THR A 82 -17.06 -3.73 -22.65
C THR A 82 -16.95 -2.48 -21.77
N GLY A 83 -16.03 -1.57 -22.10
CA GLY A 83 -15.69 -0.41 -21.26
C GLY A 83 -14.93 -0.78 -19.98
N ASN A 84 -14.57 -2.05 -19.80
CA ASN A 84 -13.91 -2.53 -18.59
C ASN A 84 -12.43 -2.21 -18.61
N ILE A 85 -11.93 -1.68 -17.51
CA ILE A 85 -10.51 -1.46 -17.28
C ILE A 85 -9.96 -2.61 -16.43
N SER A 86 -8.80 -3.13 -16.83
CA SER A 86 -8.09 -4.23 -16.17
C SER A 86 -6.61 -3.89 -16.03
N THR A 87 -5.95 -4.44 -15.01
CA THR A 87 -4.48 -4.43 -14.86
C THR A 87 -3.90 -5.78 -15.26
N SER A 88 -2.73 -5.78 -15.92
CA SER A 88 -1.96 -7.01 -16.16
C SER A 88 -0.75 -7.08 -15.24
N GLY A 89 -0.72 -8.07 -14.33
CA GLY A 89 0.47 -8.38 -13.52
C GLY A 89 0.97 -7.22 -12.63
N CYS A 90 0.06 -6.41 -12.06
CA CYS A 90 0.42 -5.26 -11.24
C CYS A 90 0.83 -5.71 -9.83
N SER A 91 2.15 -5.80 -9.60
CA SER A 91 2.73 -6.18 -8.30
C SER A 91 3.72 -5.13 -7.76
N PRO A 92 3.24 -3.92 -7.42
CA PRO A 92 4.12 -2.84 -6.99
C PRO A 92 4.67 -3.09 -5.58
N THR A 93 5.88 -2.60 -5.33
CA THR A 93 6.46 -2.55 -3.97
C THR A 93 6.40 -1.13 -3.43
N ILE A 94 5.50 -0.89 -2.47
CA ILE A 94 5.28 0.43 -1.88
C ILE A 94 5.79 0.44 -0.45
N LYS A 95 6.69 1.36 -0.11
CA LYS A 95 7.36 1.46 1.21
C LYS A 95 7.93 0.13 1.72
N GLY A 96 8.48 -0.67 0.79
CA GLY A 96 9.06 -1.99 1.07
C GLY A 96 8.06 -3.12 1.29
N ILE A 97 6.80 -2.92 0.89
CA ILE A 97 5.72 -3.91 0.99
C ILE A 97 5.28 -4.29 -0.41
N SER A 98 5.47 -5.55 -0.77
CA SER A 98 4.98 -6.11 -2.03
C SER A 98 3.46 -6.21 -1.98
N LEU A 99 2.81 -5.65 -2.99
CA LEU A 99 1.37 -5.71 -3.17
C LEU A 99 1.05 -6.50 -4.43
N THR A 100 -0.16 -7.06 -4.47
CA THR A 100 -0.78 -7.54 -5.71
C THR A 100 -2.05 -6.72 -5.89
N CYS A 101 -2.10 -5.97 -6.98
CA CYS A 101 -3.24 -5.15 -7.35
C CYS A 101 -3.93 -5.72 -8.57
N THR A 102 -5.25 -5.84 -8.50
CA THR A 102 -6.10 -6.25 -9.60
C THR A 102 -7.25 -5.27 -9.77
N ILE A 103 -7.69 -5.11 -11.01
CA ILE A 103 -8.92 -4.38 -11.33
C ILE A 103 -9.92 -5.38 -11.89
N THR A 104 -11.13 -5.41 -11.33
CA THR A 104 -12.21 -6.27 -11.78
C THR A 104 -13.50 -5.47 -11.78
N ASN A 105 -14.23 -5.44 -12.90
CA ASN A 105 -15.43 -4.60 -13.07
C ASN A 105 -15.20 -3.14 -12.64
N ASN A 106 -14.08 -2.55 -13.07
CA ASN A 106 -13.68 -1.18 -12.70
C ASN A 106 -13.51 -0.92 -11.19
N GLN A 107 -13.37 -1.97 -10.37
CA GLN A 107 -13.04 -1.83 -8.94
C GLN A 107 -11.59 -2.22 -8.71
N VAL A 108 -10.83 -1.36 -8.04
CA VAL A 108 -9.43 -1.60 -7.69
C VAL A 108 -9.36 -2.38 -6.38
N SER A 109 -8.65 -3.50 -6.39
CA SER A 109 -8.33 -4.29 -5.20
C SER A 109 -6.83 -4.46 -5.10
N CYS A 110 -6.21 -3.95 -4.03
CA CYS A 110 -4.80 -4.14 -3.73
C CYS A 110 -4.62 -4.87 -2.42
N THR A 111 -3.85 -5.95 -2.42
CA THR A 111 -3.60 -6.78 -1.24
C THR A 111 -2.11 -6.90 -1.00
N ALA A 112 -1.68 -6.69 0.23
CA ALA A 112 -0.28 -6.92 0.61
C ALA A 112 0.01 -8.41 0.65
N SER A 113 1.13 -8.80 0.03
CA SER A 113 1.71 -10.15 0.16
C SER A 113 2.33 -10.35 1.53
#